data_AF-A0A0L0FZB5-F1
#
_entry.id   AF-A0A0L0FZB5-F1
#
_cell.length_a   1.000
_cell.length_b   1.000
_cell.length_c   1.000
_cell.angle_alpha   90.00
_cell.angle_beta   90.00
_cell.angle_gamma   90.00
#
_symmetry.space_group_name_H-M   'P 1'
#
loop_
_entity.id
_entity.type
_entity.pdbx_description
1 polymer ?
#
loop_
_entity_poly.entity_id
_entity_poly.type
_entity_poly.pdbx_seq_one_letter_code
_entity_poly.pdbx_strand_id
1 'polypeptide(L)'
;MWAVDKSLEAEMLFQKFKVRWDVEVESWRAKVNDPNLSEKEKPIRPSLYRVFVSLFKVDLIVMALLQLTFAACSIGGPMVLREIVNFLTDPTISMQTGYIYAALYGLLPLLGTLAQGHAFLRGFRLGMKVRALMTLSVFRKSLRLNSSIRQDPTMSQGRITNLMSIDAQSFIESIPMIHNLWVSPLIIFVIIGLLYDILGK
;
A
#
# COMPACT_ATOMS: atom_id res chain seq x y z
N MET A 1 -26.98 6.62 -11.32
CA MET A 1 -25.60 6.23 -10.97
C MET A 1 -25.00 7.36 -10.14
N TRP A 2 -24.39 7.07 -9.00
CA TRP A 2 -23.84 8.12 -8.11
C TRP A 2 -22.65 8.81 -8.78
N ALA A 3 -22.56 10.14 -8.67
CA ALA A 3 -21.42 10.89 -9.18
C ALA A 3 -20.17 10.54 -8.37
N VAL A 4 -19.04 10.36 -9.08
CA VAL A 4 -17.74 10.14 -8.44
C VAL A 4 -17.33 11.44 -7.75
N ASP A 5 -16.83 11.35 -6.51
CA ASP A 5 -16.32 12.50 -5.75
C ASP A 5 -15.30 13.30 -6.57
N LYS A 6 -15.36 14.63 -6.51
CA LYS A 6 -14.45 15.54 -7.23
C LYS A 6 -12.98 15.31 -6.86
N SER A 7 -12.70 14.83 -5.65
CA SER A 7 -11.34 14.45 -5.23
C SER A 7 -10.77 13.23 -5.99
N LEU A 8 -11.65 12.46 -6.62
CA LEU A 8 -11.38 11.28 -7.44
C LEU A 8 -11.43 11.61 -8.95
N GLU A 9 -11.62 12.88 -9.34
CA GLU A 9 -11.52 13.27 -10.76
C GLU A 9 -10.12 12.97 -11.28
N ALA A 10 -10.06 12.07 -12.27
CA ALA A 10 -8.83 11.62 -12.89
C ALA A 10 -7.99 12.78 -13.42
N GLU A 11 -8.64 13.87 -13.86
CA GLU A 11 -7.95 15.06 -14.37
C GLU A 11 -7.16 15.78 -13.27
N MET A 12 -7.78 16.04 -12.12
CA MET A 12 -7.11 16.73 -11.01
C MET A 12 -5.93 15.90 -10.47
N LEU A 13 -6.12 14.59 -10.33
CA LEU A 13 -5.05 13.67 -9.96
C LEU A 13 -3.94 13.68 -11.00
N PHE A 14 -4.29 13.68 -12.29
CA PHE A 14 -3.33 13.72 -13.38
C PHE A 14 -2.53 15.03 -13.40
N GLN A 15 -3.15 16.17 -13.14
CA GLN A 15 -2.41 17.44 -13.03
C GLN A 15 -1.39 17.39 -11.87
N LYS A 16 -1.78 16.88 -10.70
CA LYS A 16 -0.86 16.70 -9.57
C LYS A 16 0.28 15.73 -9.89
N PHE A 17 -0.03 14.62 -10.58
CA PHE A 17 0.97 13.68 -11.08
C PHE A 17 1.94 14.36 -12.05
N LYS A 18 1.42 15.09 -13.04
CA LYS A 18 2.19 15.74 -14.08
C LYS A 18 3.17 16.77 -13.49
N VAL A 19 2.72 17.63 -12.58
CA VAL A 19 3.60 18.62 -11.92
C VAL A 19 4.77 17.91 -11.22
N ARG A 20 4.52 16.83 -10.48
CA ARG A 20 5.58 16.07 -9.81
C ARG A 20 6.50 15.33 -10.78
N TRP A 21 5.93 14.78 -11.85
CA TRP A 21 6.70 14.10 -12.89
C TRP A 21 7.62 15.07 -13.63
N ASP A 22 7.12 16.25 -13.99
CA ASP A 22 7.89 17.29 -14.68
C ASP A 22 9.06 17.76 -13.79
N VAL A 23 8.84 17.99 -12.50
CA VAL A 23 9.90 18.30 -11.52
C VAL A 23 10.96 17.19 -11.44
N GLU A 24 10.53 15.91 -11.39
CA GLU A 24 11.48 14.79 -11.32
C GLU A 24 12.30 14.66 -12.61
N VAL A 25 11.70 14.89 -13.78
CA VAL A 25 12.39 14.88 -15.08
C VAL A 25 13.33 16.08 -15.22
N GLU A 26 12.90 17.27 -14.81
CA GLU A 26 13.71 18.50 -14.88
C GLU A 26 14.92 18.40 -13.94
N SER A 27 14.73 17.92 -12.71
CA SER A 27 15.84 17.70 -11.77
C SER A 27 16.85 16.66 -12.29
N TRP A 28 16.38 15.62 -12.99
CA TRP A 28 17.26 14.68 -13.67
C TRP A 28 18.01 15.33 -14.84
N ARG A 29 17.32 16.08 -15.71
CA ARG A 29 17.93 16.80 -16.85
C ARG A 29 18.98 17.80 -16.38
N ALA A 30 18.70 18.55 -15.31
CA ALA A 30 19.63 19.50 -14.72
C ALA A 30 20.93 18.81 -14.28
N LYS A 31 20.82 17.62 -13.65
CA LYS A 31 22.00 16.83 -13.26
C LYS A 31 22.73 16.24 -14.46
N VAL A 32 22.03 15.78 -15.50
CA VAL A 32 22.67 15.24 -16.71
C VAL A 32 23.46 16.33 -17.45
N ASN A 33 22.95 17.55 -17.47
CA ASN A 33 23.55 18.68 -18.19
C ASN A 33 24.58 19.44 -17.35
N ASP A 34 24.87 19.02 -16.11
CA ASP A 34 25.87 19.67 -15.27
C ASP A 34 27.28 19.40 -15.82
N PRO A 35 28.03 20.42 -16.25
CA PRO A 35 29.37 20.25 -16.80
C PRO A 35 30.40 19.77 -15.75
N ASN A 36 30.09 19.86 -14.46
CA ASN A 36 30.96 19.40 -13.37
C ASN A 36 30.62 17.97 -12.91
N LEU A 37 29.70 17.27 -13.58
CA LEU A 37 29.30 15.94 -13.16
C LEU A 37 30.46 14.96 -13.28
N SER A 38 30.85 14.35 -12.17
CA SER A 38 31.90 13.32 -12.17
C SER A 38 31.43 12.11 -12.99
N GLU A 39 32.34 11.49 -13.75
CA GLU A 39 32.06 10.27 -14.53
C GLU A 39 31.58 9.10 -13.65
N LYS A 40 31.88 9.16 -12.34
CA LYS A 40 31.40 8.21 -11.31
C LYS A 40 29.98 8.51 -10.81
N GLU A 41 29.47 9.72 -11.00
CA GLU A 41 28.17 10.18 -10.51
C GLU A 41 27.13 10.17 -11.63
N LYS A 42 26.68 8.97 -12.02
CA LYS A 42 25.59 8.87 -13.02
C LYS A 42 24.26 9.30 -12.40
N PRO A 43 23.53 10.26 -13.01
CA PRO A 43 22.30 10.78 -12.43
C PRO A 43 21.19 9.73 -12.49
N ILE A 44 20.52 9.52 -11.36
CA ILE A 44 19.45 8.53 -11.20
C ILE A 44 18.28 8.89 -12.13
N ARG A 45 17.90 7.98 -13.03
CA ARG A 45 16.79 8.19 -13.96
C ARG A 45 15.48 8.47 -13.21
N PRO A 46 14.59 9.31 -13.77
CA PRO A 46 13.29 9.59 -13.18
C PRO A 46 12.48 8.31 -13.06
N SER A 47 11.86 8.09 -11.89
CA SER A 47 11.13 6.86 -11.59
C SER A 47 9.67 7.13 -11.26
N LEU A 48 8.77 6.49 -12.00
CA LEU A 48 7.32 6.57 -11.75
C LEU A 48 6.98 6.13 -10.32
N TYR A 49 7.65 5.09 -9.82
CA TYR A 49 7.46 4.61 -8.45
C TYR A 49 7.66 5.71 -7.40
N ARG A 50 8.71 6.54 -7.55
CA ARG A 50 9.01 7.63 -6.61
C ARG A 50 7.91 8.69 -6.64
N VAL A 51 7.43 9.06 -7.82
CA VAL A 51 6.31 10.00 -7.97
C VAL A 51 5.03 9.43 -7.33
N PHE A 52 4.72 8.16 -7.55
CA PHE A 52 3.55 7.51 -6.97
C PHE A 52 3.60 7.46 -5.44
N VAL A 53 4.74 7.05 -4.86
CA VAL A 53 4.93 7.06 -3.40
C VAL A 53 4.80 8.47 -2.85
N SER A 54 5.39 9.47 -3.49
CA SER A 54 5.29 10.88 -3.07
C SER A 54 3.84 11.40 -3.14
N LEU A 55 3.09 11.01 -4.17
CA LEU A 55 1.69 11.40 -4.38
C LEU A 55 0.73 10.78 -3.35
N PHE A 56 0.99 9.53 -2.98
CA PHE A 56 0.07 8.72 -2.17
C PHE A 56 0.63 8.35 -0.79
N LYS A 57 1.72 8.99 -0.34
CA LYS A 57 2.38 8.70 0.95
C LYS A 57 1.42 8.69 2.14
N VAL A 58 0.45 9.60 2.17
CA VAL A 58 -0.52 9.68 3.28
C VAL A 58 -1.41 8.45 3.31
N ASP A 59 -1.95 8.04 2.15
CA ASP A 59 -2.75 6.82 2.04
C ASP A 59 -1.91 5.59 2.44
N LEU A 60 -0.65 5.50 1.99
CA LEU A 60 0.27 4.41 2.34
C LEU A 60 0.60 4.37 3.83
N ILE A 61 0.83 5.51 4.48
CA ILE A 61 1.11 5.58 5.93
C ILE A 61 -0.14 5.17 6.72
N VAL A 62 -1.32 5.68 6.34
CA VAL A 62 -2.57 5.31 7.02
C VAL A 62 -2.86 3.81 6.85
N MET A 63 -2.63 3.24 5.66
CA MET A 63 -2.73 1.80 5.43
C MET A 63 -1.74 1.02 6.30
N ALA A 64 -0.48 1.47 6.41
CA ALA A 64 0.51 0.85 7.29
C ALA A 64 0.06 0.83 8.75
N LEU A 65 -0.45 1.96 9.27
CA LEU A 65 -0.92 2.08 10.65
C LEU A 65 -2.11 1.15 10.90
N LEU A 66 -3.07 1.08 9.97
CA LEU A 66 -4.21 0.16 10.09
C LEU A 66 -3.76 -1.31 10.10
N GLN A 67 -2.77 -1.66 9.26
CA GLN A 67 -2.24 -3.02 9.21
C GLN A 67 -1.44 -3.38 10.47
N LEU A 68 -0.75 -2.41 11.09
CA LEU A 68 -0.12 -2.57 12.40
C LEU A 68 -1.14 -2.76 13.51
N THR A 69 -2.24 -2.00 13.50
CA THR A 69 -3.33 -2.19 14.45
C THR A 69 -3.93 -3.59 14.32
N PHE A 70 -4.18 -4.06 13.10
CA PHE A 70 -4.60 -5.43 12.86
C PHE A 70 -3.60 -6.44 13.46
N ALA A 71 -2.31 -6.29 13.17
CA ALA A 71 -1.26 -7.17 13.70
C ALA A 71 -1.25 -7.22 15.24
N ALA A 72 -1.33 -6.06 15.90
CA ALA A 72 -1.38 -5.97 17.36
C ALA A 72 -2.62 -6.66 17.93
N CYS A 73 -3.80 -6.46 17.32
CA CYS A 73 -5.03 -7.13 17.72
C CYS A 73 -4.95 -8.66 17.53
N SER A 74 -4.35 -9.13 16.44
CA SER A 74 -4.15 -10.56 16.17
C SER A 74 -3.22 -11.23 17.17
N ILE A 75 -2.16 -10.54 17.61
CA ILE A 75 -1.24 -11.02 18.65
C ILE A 75 -1.90 -10.95 20.04
N GLY A 76 -2.75 -9.96 20.29
CA GLY A 76 -3.49 -9.83 21.54
C GLY A 76 -4.45 -10.99 21.80
N GLY A 77 -5.01 -11.61 20.76
CA GLY A 77 -5.91 -12.77 20.87
C GLY A 77 -5.35 -13.93 21.72
N PRO A 78 -4.21 -14.55 21.34
CA PRO A 78 -3.60 -15.62 22.11
C PRO A 78 -3.12 -15.16 23.51
N MET A 79 -2.70 -13.90 23.67
CA MET A 79 -2.30 -13.36 24.98
C MET A 79 -3.48 -13.30 25.95
N VAL A 80 -4.64 -12.77 25.51
CA VAL A 80 -5.85 -12.73 26.34
C VAL A 80 -6.36 -14.13 26.63
N LEU A 81 -6.26 -15.06 25.67
CA LEU A 81 -6.65 -16.45 25.90
C LEU A 81 -5.81 -17.10 27.01
N ARG A 82 -4.49 -16.85 27.05
CA ARG A 82 -3.61 -17.30 28.15
C ARG A 82 -4.10 -16.79 29.50
N GLU A 83 -4.46 -15.51 29.59
CA GLU A 83 -4.96 -14.92 30.84
C GLU A 83 -6.34 -15.46 31.24
N ILE A 84 -7.21 -15.79 30.27
CA ILE A 84 -8.47 -16.50 30.55
C ILE A 84 -8.20 -17.87 31.15
N VAL A 85 -7.23 -18.64 30.61
CA VAL A 85 -6.86 -19.93 31.18
C VAL A 85 -6.34 -19.76 32.60
N ASN A 86 -5.45 -18.80 32.86
CA ASN A 86 -4.94 -18.51 34.20
C ASN A 86 -6.08 -18.18 35.18
N PHE A 87 -7.03 -17.34 34.77
CA PHE A 87 -8.23 -17.01 35.54
C PHE A 87 -9.08 -18.23 35.88
N LEU A 88 -9.24 -19.18 34.95
CA LEU A 88 -10.03 -20.40 35.19
C LEU A 88 -9.31 -21.40 36.11
N THR A 89 -7.98 -21.36 36.15
CA THR A 89 -7.18 -22.27 36.99
C THR A 89 -6.91 -21.76 38.40
N ASP A 90 -6.91 -20.44 38.60
CA ASP A 90 -6.59 -19.82 39.89
C ASP A 90 -7.85 -19.21 40.55
N PRO A 91 -8.39 -19.83 41.61
CA PRO A 91 -9.59 -19.35 42.28
C PRO A 91 -9.38 -18.04 43.07
N THR A 92 -8.14 -17.54 43.18
CA THR A 92 -7.84 -16.28 43.88
C THR A 92 -8.09 -15.04 43.01
N ILE A 93 -8.21 -15.21 41.69
CA ILE A 93 -8.39 -14.09 40.75
C ILE A 93 -9.85 -13.61 40.80
N SER A 94 -10.03 -12.29 40.90
CA SER A 94 -11.36 -11.68 41.03
C SER A 94 -12.24 -11.88 39.79
N MET A 95 -13.55 -12.01 39.99
CA MET A 95 -14.54 -12.13 38.91
C MET A 95 -14.54 -10.89 37.99
N GLN A 96 -14.25 -9.70 38.52
CA GLN A 96 -14.15 -8.47 37.74
C GLN A 96 -13.04 -8.56 36.68
N THR A 97 -11.88 -9.12 37.05
CA THR A 97 -10.77 -9.36 36.12
C THR A 97 -11.17 -10.33 35.01
N GLY A 98 -11.90 -11.40 35.34
CA GLY A 98 -12.43 -12.35 34.35
C GLY A 98 -13.35 -11.69 33.32
N TYR A 99 -14.23 -10.77 33.74
CA TYR A 99 -15.08 -10.01 32.80
C TYR A 99 -14.27 -9.11 31.86
N ILE A 100 -13.18 -8.50 32.33
CA ILE A 100 -12.29 -7.68 31.50
C ILE A 100 -11.63 -8.56 30.42
N TYR A 101 -11.12 -9.74 30.78
CA TYR A 101 -10.51 -10.65 29.81
C TYR A 101 -11.52 -11.15 28.77
N ALA A 102 -12.74 -11.51 29.19
CA ALA A 102 -13.81 -11.92 28.27
C ALA A 102 -14.19 -10.78 27.30
N ALA A 103 -14.31 -9.54 27.79
CA ALA A 103 -14.59 -8.38 26.95
C ALA A 103 -13.45 -8.13 25.94
N LEU A 104 -12.19 -8.18 26.39
CA LEU A 104 -11.03 -8.03 25.50
C LEU A 104 -10.96 -9.12 24.43
N TYR A 105 -11.30 -10.36 24.77
CA TYR A 105 -11.29 -11.48 23.84
C TYR A 105 -12.27 -11.28 22.68
N GLY A 106 -13.41 -10.64 22.92
CA GLY A 106 -14.36 -10.26 21.86
C GLY A 106 -13.97 -8.98 21.12
N LEU A 107 -13.48 -7.96 21.83
CA LEU A 107 -13.20 -6.64 21.25
C LEU A 107 -11.96 -6.61 20.35
N LEU A 108 -10.90 -7.35 20.71
CA LEU A 108 -9.66 -7.35 19.93
C LEU A 108 -9.86 -7.85 18.48
N PRO A 109 -10.50 -9.00 18.22
CA PRO A 109 -10.77 -9.45 16.84
C PRO A 109 -11.69 -8.51 16.07
N LEU A 110 -12.67 -7.88 16.73
CA LEU A 110 -13.56 -6.90 16.11
C LEU A 110 -12.79 -5.67 15.64
N LEU A 111 -11.94 -5.09 16.50
CA LEU A 111 -11.09 -3.94 16.15
C LEU A 111 -10.09 -4.31 15.05
N GLY A 112 -9.47 -5.49 15.14
CA GLY A 112 -8.55 -5.99 14.12
C GLY A 112 -9.22 -6.12 12.76
N THR A 113 -10.42 -6.72 12.71
CA THR A 113 -11.19 -6.90 11.48
C THR A 113 -11.62 -5.58 10.85
N LEU A 114 -12.06 -4.61 11.67
CA LEU A 114 -12.39 -3.27 11.19
C LEU A 114 -11.15 -2.55 10.63
N ALA A 115 -10.02 -2.62 11.33
CA ALA A 115 -8.77 -2.02 10.87
C ALA A 115 -8.33 -2.63 9.52
N GLN A 116 -8.36 -3.95 9.41
CA GLN A 116 -8.05 -4.68 8.18
C GLN A 116 -9.01 -4.27 7.05
N GLY A 117 -10.32 -4.29 7.28
CA GLY A 117 -11.32 -3.89 6.28
C GLY A 117 -11.11 -2.46 5.78
N HIS A 118 -10.81 -1.52 6.68
CA HIS A 118 -10.47 -0.15 6.30
C HIS A 118 -9.15 -0.04 5.51
N ALA A 119 -8.13 -0.84 5.86
CA ALA A 119 -6.88 -0.88 5.12
C ALA A 119 -7.11 -1.38 3.68
N PHE A 120 -7.88 -2.45 3.52
CA PHE A 120 -8.27 -3.01 2.21
C PHE A 120 -9.06 -2.01 1.38
N LEU A 121 -10.10 -1.39 1.94
CA LEU A 121 -10.91 -0.40 1.23
C LEU A 121 -10.07 0.78 0.74
N ARG A 122 -9.14 1.27 1.58
CA ARG A 122 -8.18 2.31 1.19
C ARG A 122 -7.24 1.83 0.10
N GLY A 123 -6.71 0.62 0.22
CA GLY A 123 -5.86 -0.02 -0.78
C GLY A 123 -6.53 -0.14 -2.14
N PHE A 124 -7.78 -0.61 -2.19
CA PHE A 124 -8.53 -0.72 -3.44
C PHE A 124 -8.79 0.65 -4.07
N ARG A 125 -9.17 1.66 -3.26
CA ARG A 125 -9.33 3.04 -3.73
C ARG A 125 -8.03 3.59 -4.31
N LEU A 126 -6.91 3.35 -3.64
CA LEU A 126 -5.60 3.76 -4.12
C LEU A 126 -5.23 3.04 -5.43
N GLY A 127 -5.48 1.74 -5.51
CA GLY A 127 -5.26 0.94 -6.72
C GLY A 127 -6.04 1.46 -7.92
N MET A 128 -7.32 1.81 -7.71
CA MET A 128 -8.14 2.44 -8.75
C MET A 128 -7.57 3.79 -9.21
N LYS A 129 -7.10 4.64 -8.28
CA LYS A 129 -6.46 5.93 -8.61
C LYS A 129 -5.20 5.73 -9.46
N VAL A 130 -4.33 4.80 -9.06
CA VAL A 130 -3.09 4.49 -9.78
C VAL A 130 -3.38 3.98 -11.19
N ARG A 131 -4.32 3.04 -11.33
CA ARG A 131 -4.79 2.56 -12.64
C ARG A 131 -5.28 3.70 -13.53
N ALA A 132 -6.18 4.53 -13.03
CA ALA A 132 -6.74 5.65 -13.80
C ALA A 132 -5.64 6.62 -14.28
N LEU A 133 -4.69 6.94 -13.39
CA LEU A 133 -3.54 7.79 -13.71
C LEU A 133 -2.65 7.19 -14.79
N MET A 134 -2.30 5.91 -14.68
CA MET A 134 -1.45 5.21 -15.64
C MET A 134 -2.13 5.15 -17.01
N THR A 135 -3.40 4.73 -17.05
CA THR A 135 -4.18 4.66 -18.30
C THR A 135 -4.28 6.03 -18.97
N LEU A 136 -4.60 7.09 -18.22
CA LEU A 136 -4.71 8.45 -18.77
C LEU A 136 -3.35 8.99 -19.26
N SER A 137 -2.28 8.73 -18.51
CA SER A 137 -0.92 9.17 -18.88
C SER A 137 -0.47 8.55 -20.19
N VAL A 138 -0.70 7.25 -20.34
CA VAL A 138 -0.30 6.49 -21.52
C VAL A 138 -1.16 6.84 -22.71
N PHE A 139 -2.47 6.99 -22.50
CA PHE A 139 -3.39 7.47 -23.53
C PHE A 139 -2.99 8.85 -24.06
N ARG A 140 -2.69 9.81 -23.17
CA ARG A 140 -2.24 11.14 -23.58
C ARG A 140 -0.89 11.11 -24.29
N LYS A 141 0.03 10.26 -23.85
CA LYS A 141 1.33 10.11 -24.49
C LYS A 141 1.19 9.51 -25.89
N SER A 142 0.36 8.48 -26.05
CA SER A 142 0.16 7.80 -27.34
C SER A 142 -0.46 8.71 -28.40
N LEU A 143 -1.39 9.61 -28.00
CA LEU A 143 -1.95 10.61 -28.91
C LEU A 143 -0.91 11.62 -29.43
N ARG A 144 0.17 11.87 -28.68
CA ARG A 144 1.23 12.84 -29.01
C ARG A 144 2.46 12.22 -29.68
N LEU A 145 2.47 10.92 -29.93
CA LEU A 145 3.59 10.25 -30.62
C LEU A 145 3.57 10.55 -32.13
N ASN A 146 4.74 10.91 -32.67
CA ASN A 146 4.98 11.15 -34.09
C ASN A 146 4.70 9.89 -34.94
N SER A 147 4.33 10.10 -36.20
CA SER A 147 3.99 9.04 -37.17
C SER A 147 5.09 7.97 -37.34
N SER A 148 6.37 8.38 -37.29
CA SER A 148 7.51 7.46 -37.40
C SER A 148 7.61 6.44 -36.24
N ILE A 149 7.28 6.83 -35.00
CA ILE A 149 7.26 5.91 -33.86
C ILE A 149 5.99 5.04 -33.89
N ARG A 150 4.91 5.56 -34.48
CA ARG A 150 3.63 4.85 -34.62
C ARG A 150 3.68 3.68 -35.61
N GLN A 151 4.66 3.69 -36.52
CA GLN A 151 4.91 2.60 -37.46
C GLN A 151 5.72 1.45 -36.85
N ASP A 152 6.28 1.62 -35.65
CA ASP A 152 6.96 0.53 -34.93
C ASP A 152 5.92 -0.50 -34.43
N PRO A 153 5.96 -1.76 -34.90
CA PRO A 153 5.01 -2.79 -34.51
C PRO A 153 5.09 -3.15 -33.00
N THR A 154 6.20 -2.82 -32.33
CA THR A 154 6.33 -2.97 -30.87
C THR A 154 5.58 -1.88 -30.09
N MET A 155 5.33 -0.72 -30.71
CA MET A 155 4.66 0.46 -30.12
C MET A 155 3.27 0.73 -30.72
N SER A 156 2.64 -0.31 -31.29
CA SER A 156 1.26 -0.20 -31.80
C SER A 156 0.29 0.19 -30.69
N GLN A 157 -0.59 1.15 -30.99
CA GLN A 157 -1.56 1.71 -30.03
C GLN A 157 -2.42 0.61 -29.38
N GLY A 158 -2.85 -0.40 -30.15
CA GLY A 158 -3.64 -1.52 -29.66
C GLY A 158 -2.89 -2.42 -28.68
N ARG A 159 -1.58 -2.64 -28.90
CA ARG A 159 -0.72 -3.42 -28.00
C ARG A 159 -0.44 -2.68 -26.70
N ILE A 160 -0.22 -1.37 -26.78
CA ILE A 160 -0.06 -0.49 -25.61
C ILE A 160 -1.34 -0.49 -24.77
N THR A 161 -2.52 -0.34 -25.39
CA THR A 161 -3.79 -0.35 -24.64
C THR A 161 -4.12 -1.71 -24.06
N ASN A 162 -3.78 -2.81 -24.76
CA ASN A 162 -4.00 -4.16 -24.25
C ASN A 162 -3.09 -4.49 -23.07
N LEU A 163 -1.79 -4.15 -23.19
CA LEU A 163 -0.82 -4.27 -22.10
C LEU A 163 -1.26 -3.45 -20.88
N MET A 164 -1.72 -2.21 -21.10
CA MET A 164 -2.26 -1.37 -20.03
C MET A 164 -3.52 -1.95 -19.37
N SER A 165 -4.41 -2.60 -20.11
CA SER A 165 -5.60 -3.21 -19.50
C SER A 165 -5.25 -4.37 -18.56
N ILE A 166 -4.26 -5.18 -18.93
CA ILE A 166 -3.82 -6.33 -18.13
C ILE A 166 -2.97 -5.86 -16.94
N ASP A 167 -1.93 -5.05 -17.20
CA ASP A 167 -1.01 -4.59 -16.15
C ASP A 167 -1.70 -3.63 -15.16
N ALA A 168 -2.69 -2.86 -15.62
CA ALA A 168 -3.40 -1.94 -14.73
C ALA A 168 -4.37 -2.64 -13.77
N GLN A 169 -4.87 -3.83 -14.13
CA GLN A 169 -5.71 -4.63 -13.24
C GLN A 169 -4.89 -5.16 -12.06
N SER A 170 -3.67 -5.63 -12.32
CA SER A 170 -2.77 -6.14 -11.29
C SER A 170 -2.50 -5.11 -10.18
N PHE A 171 -2.47 -3.80 -10.47
CA PHE A 171 -2.29 -2.78 -9.43
C PHE A 171 -3.46 -2.69 -8.43
N ILE A 172 -4.70 -2.91 -8.88
CA ILE A 172 -5.87 -2.89 -7.99
C ILE A 172 -5.80 -4.04 -6.97
N GLU A 173 -5.30 -5.18 -7.41
CA GLU A 173 -5.17 -6.38 -6.58
C GLU A 173 -3.89 -6.35 -5.72
N SER A 174 -2.80 -5.78 -6.23
CA SER A 174 -1.50 -5.78 -5.55
C SER A 174 -1.38 -4.70 -4.48
N ILE A 175 -1.90 -3.49 -4.72
CA ILE A 175 -1.73 -2.35 -3.79
C ILE A 175 -2.27 -2.63 -2.37
N PRO A 176 -3.46 -3.23 -2.20
CA PRO A 176 -3.95 -3.65 -0.88
C PRO A 176 -3.00 -4.60 -0.15
N MET A 177 -2.20 -5.38 -0.87
CA MET A 177 -1.31 -6.42 -0.32
C MET A 177 0.07 -5.93 0.07
N ILE A 178 0.48 -4.72 -0.34
CA ILE A 178 1.86 -4.24 -0.18
C ILE A 178 2.32 -4.30 1.29
N HIS A 179 1.46 -3.96 2.25
CA HIS A 179 1.83 -3.97 3.67
C HIS A 179 1.93 -5.38 4.26
N ASN A 180 1.35 -6.40 3.62
CA ASN A 180 1.49 -7.79 4.06
C ASN A 180 2.93 -8.29 3.90
N LEU A 181 3.70 -7.72 2.97
CA LEU A 181 5.09 -8.13 2.72
C LEU A 181 6.00 -7.98 3.94
N TRP A 182 5.73 -7.01 4.82
CA TRP A 182 6.54 -6.76 6.01
C TRP A 182 5.78 -7.00 7.32
N VAL A 183 4.45 -6.80 7.34
CA VAL A 183 3.65 -7.08 8.54
C VAL A 183 3.56 -8.57 8.81
N SER A 184 3.37 -9.42 7.78
CA SER A 184 3.24 -10.86 7.99
C SER A 184 4.52 -11.49 8.58
N PRO A 185 5.73 -11.21 8.06
CA PRO A 185 6.97 -11.65 8.72
C PRO A 185 7.06 -11.17 10.17
N LEU A 186 6.73 -9.91 10.45
CA LEU A 186 6.77 -9.36 11.80
C LEU A 186 5.85 -10.14 12.76
N ILE A 187 4.61 -10.43 12.34
CA ILE A 187 3.68 -11.26 13.13
C ILE A 187 4.30 -12.63 13.39
N ILE A 188 4.84 -13.30 12.37
CA ILE A 188 5.46 -14.62 12.50
C ILE A 188 6.59 -14.59 13.54
N PHE A 189 7.50 -13.60 13.47
CA PHE A 189 8.59 -13.47 14.44
C PHE A 189 8.09 -13.30 15.88
N VAL A 190 7.08 -12.45 16.09
CA VAL A 190 6.52 -12.22 17.42
C VAL A 190 5.82 -13.47 17.96
N ILE A 191 5.04 -14.16 17.12
CA ILE A 191 4.34 -15.38 17.52
C ILE A 191 5.32 -16.50 17.85
N ILE A 192 6.40 -16.67 17.07
CA ILE A 192 7.46 -17.64 17.40
C ILE A 192 8.11 -17.30 18.75
N GLY A 193 8.40 -16.03 19.01
CA GLY A 193 8.94 -15.59 20.31
C GLY A 193 7.98 -15.89 21.48
N LEU A 194 6.69 -15.64 21.28
CA LEU A 194 5.65 -15.93 22.27
C LEU A 194 5.50 -17.44 22.52
N LEU A 195 5.55 -18.26 21.47
CA LEU A 195 5.53 -19.72 21.59
C LEU A 195 6.77 -20.25 22.33
N TYR A 196 7.95 -19.68 22.08
CA TYR A 196 9.16 -20.04 22.81
C TYR A 196 9.04 -19.73 24.31
N ASP A 197 8.47 -18.59 24.71
CA ASP A 197 8.22 -18.27 26.13
C ASP A 197 7.23 -19.27 26.79
N ILE A 198 6.22 -19.72 26.04
CA ILE A 198 5.18 -20.62 26.56
C ILE A 198 5.64 -22.09 26.62
N LEU A 199 6.38 -22.58 25.62
CA LEU A 199 6.75 -23.99 25.47
C LEU A 199 8.21 -24.31 25.84
N GLY A 200 9.10 -23.31 25.80
CA GLY A 200 10.55 -23.48 25.92
C GLY A 200 11.09 -23.47 27.35
N LYS A 201 10.22 -23.61 28.36
CA LYS A 201 10.58 -23.91 29.74
C LYS A 201 10.31 -25.37 30.07
#